data_AF-A0A8T3WGA1-F1
#
_entry.id   AF-A0A8T3WGA1-F1
#
_cell.length_a   1.000
_cell.length_b   1.000
_cell.length_c   1.000
_cell.angle_alpha   90.00
_cell.angle_beta   90.00
_cell.angle_gamma   90.00
#
_symmetry.space_group_name_H-M   'P 1'
#
loop_
_entity.id
_entity.type
_entity.pdbx_description
1 polymer ?
#
loop_
_entity_poly.entity_id
_entity_poly.type
_entity_poly.pdbx_seq_one_letter_code
_entity_poly.pdbx_strand_id
1 'polypeptide(L)' 'MELILTDHAKQRMVERGISLSQINQTINFPDYTIRKEDKIEAHKEINKRLLKVVYFQRGKFIKIITLIWK' A
#
# COMPACT_ATOMS: atom_id res chain seq x y z
N MET A 1 -7.65 -12.76 1.40
CA MET A 1 -6.94 -11.79 0.56
C MET A 1 -5.47 -12.06 0.74
N GLU A 2 -4.72 -12.26 -0.35
CA GLU A 2 -3.29 -12.58 -0.28
C GLU A 2 -2.47 -11.37 -0.73
N LEU A 3 -1.54 -10.92 0.13
CA LEU A 3 -0.66 -9.79 -0.13
C LEU A 3 0.68 -10.27 -0.66
N ILE A 4 1.02 -9.86 -1.88
CA ILE A 4 2.29 -10.16 -2.52
C ILE A 4 3.11 -8.87 -2.58
N LEU A 5 4.15 -8.79 -1.77
CA LEU A 5 5.11 -7.68 -1.78
C LEU A 5 6.17 -7.92 -2.86
N THR A 6 6.30 -7.01 -3.81
CA THR A 6 7.46 -7.00 -4.72
C THR A 6 8.73 -6.67 -3.95
N ASP A 7 9.90 -7.03 -4.49
CA ASP A 7 11.17 -6.74 -3.81
C ASP A 7 11.42 -5.23 -3.67
N HIS A 8 10.99 -4.45 -4.66
CA HIS A 8 10.94 -2.99 -4.53
C HIS A 8 10.10 -2.53 -3.33
N ALA A 9 8.89 -3.08 -3.18
CA ALA A 9 8.02 -2.73 -2.06
C ALA A 9 8.64 -3.15 -0.71
N LYS A 10 9.25 -4.34 -0.61
CA LYS A 10 9.95 -4.80 0.60
C LYS A 10 11.09 -3.86 0.96
N GLN A 11 11.90 -3.45 -0.02
CA GLN A 11 12.97 -2.49 0.21
C GLN A 11 12.43 -1.15 0.73
N ARG A 12 11.40 -0.59 0.08
CA ARG A 12 10.76 0.65 0.54
C ARG A 12 10.15 0.54 1.93
N MET A 13 9.61 -0.63 2.26
CA MET A 13 9.04 -0.92 3.58
C MET A 13 10.10 -0.76 4.67
N VAL A 14 11.27 -1.39 4.48
CA VAL A 14 12.40 -1.32 5.42
C VAL A 14 12.99 0.09 5.50
N GLU A 15 13.30 0.71 4.35
CA GLU A 15 13.89 2.06 4.30
C GLU A 15 13.03 3.13 4.97
N ARG A 16 11.70 2.96 4.94
CA ARG A 16 10.73 3.98 5.38
C ARG A 16 10.08 3.65 6.72
N GLY A 17 10.51 2.57 7.37
CA GLY A 17 9.93 2.12 8.63
C GLY A 17 8.43 1.85 8.55
N ILE A 18 7.95 1.37 7.39
CA ILE A 18 6.54 1.05 7.18
C ILE A 18 6.32 -0.39 7.63
N SER A 19 5.36 -0.64 8.51
CA SER A 19 5.03 -1.99 8.95
C SER A 19 3.98 -2.64 8.05
N LEU A 20 3.96 -3.98 8.03
CA LEU A 20 2.91 -4.74 7.34
C LEU A 20 1.51 -4.42 7.89
N SER A 21 1.41 -4.09 9.19
CA SER A 21 0.14 -3.68 9.81
C SER A 21 -0.37 -2.37 9.21
N GLN A 22 0.50 -1.37 9.04
CA GLN A 22 0.13 -0.10 8.40
C GLN A 22 -0.32 -0.32 6.95
N ILE A 23 0.39 -1.15 6.19
CA ILE A 23 0.00 -1.51 4.82
C ILE A 23 -1.38 -2.17 4.80
N ASN A 24 -1.62 -3.14 5.69
CA ASN A 24 -2.92 -3.81 5.81
C ASN A 24 -4.04 -2.82 6.17
N GLN A 25 -3.81 -1.92 7.12
CA GLN A 25 -4.77 -0.89 7.47
C GLN A 25 -5.05 0.05 6.30
N THR A 26 -4.02 0.48 5.56
CA THR A 26 -4.20 1.35 4.39
C THR A 26 -4.98 0.67 3.27
N ILE A 27 -4.77 -0.63 3.02
CA ILE A 27 -5.48 -1.36 1.97
C ILE A 27 -6.93 -1.66 2.35
N ASN A 28 -7.19 -2.11 3.58
CA ASN A 28 -8.53 -2.54 4.01
C ASN A 28 -9.41 -1.37 4.46
N PHE A 29 -8.81 -0.33 5.04
CA PHE A 29 -9.49 0.84 5.59
C PHE A 29 -8.82 2.13 5.10
N PRO A 30 -8.72 2.35 3.78
CA PRO A 30 -8.18 3.60 3.25
C PRO A 30 -9.07 4.78 3.64
N ASP A 31 -8.47 5.95 3.82
CA ASP A 31 -9.25 7.19 3.94
C ASP A 31 -9.80 7.58 2.57
N TYR A 32 -9.02 7.34 1.52
CA TYR A 32 -9.50 7.39 0.14
C TYR A 32 -8.65 6.51 -0.79
N THR A 33 -9.22 6.15 -1.93
CA THR A 33 -8.55 5.40 -2.99
C THR A 33 -8.61 6.13 -4.33
N ILE A 34 -7.52 6.07 -5.09
CA ILE A 34 -7.47 6.56 -6.47
C ILE A 34 -7.21 5.37 -7.39
N ARG A 35 -8.12 5.13 -8.34
CA ARG A 35 -7.94 4.09 -9.36
C ARG A 35 -7.32 4.69 -10.62
N LYS A 36 -6.22 4.10 -11.10
CA LYS A 36 -5.52 4.50 -12.32
C LYS A 36 -5.28 3.27 -13.18
N GLU A 37 -6.12 3.10 -14.19
CA GLU A 37 -6.11 1.94 -15.08
C GLU A 37 -6.13 0.65 -14.25
N ASP A 38 -5.04 -0.12 -14.28
CA ASP A 38 -4.89 -1.38 -13.55
C ASP A 38 -4.45 -1.22 -12.09
N LYS A 39 -4.00 -0.02 -11.69
CA LYS A 39 -3.42 0.26 -10.37
C LYS A 39 -4.43 0.93 -9.44
N ILE A 40 -4.31 0.62 -8.16
CA ILE A 40 -5.03 1.30 -7.09
C ILE A 40 -4.00 1.96 -6.19
N GLU A 41 -4.22 3.23 -5.89
CA GLU A 41 -3.51 3.97 -4.86
C GLU A 41 -4.42 4.07 -3.64
N ALA A 42 -4.11 3.36 -2.56
CA ALA A 42 -4.78 3.54 -1.28
C ALA A 42 -4.00 4.53 -0.42
N HIS A 43 -4.70 5.49 0.17
CA HIS A 43 -4.12 6.54 0.98
C HIS A 43 -4.72 6.50 2.38
N LYS A 44 -3.88 6.60 3.41
CA LYS A 44 -4.31 6.63 4.81
C LYS A 44 -3.39 7.50 5.66
N GLU A 45 -3.97 8.38 6.46
CA GLU A 45 -3.25 9.15 7.45
C GLU A 45 -2.89 8.28 8.66
N ILE A 46 -1.62 8.25 9.01
CA ILE A 46 -1.06 7.50 10.14
C ILE A 46 -0.06 8.41 10.85
N ASN A 47 -0.31 8.73 12.12
CA ASN A 47 0.54 9.60 12.92
C ASN A 47 0.87 10.94 12.23
N LYS A 48 -0.14 11.61 11.66
CA LYS A 48 -0.01 12.89 10.93
C LYS A 48 0.83 12.83 9.64
N ARG A 49 1.07 11.63 9.11
CA ARG A 49 1.74 11.42 7.82
C ARG A 49 0.83 10.61 6.91
N LEU A 50 0.85 10.91 5.62
CA LEU A 50 -0.01 10.22 4.67
C LEU A 50 0.73 9.01 4.08
N LEU A 51 0.27 7.80 4.39
CA LEU A 51 0.77 6.59 3.76
C LEU A 51 0.02 6.34 2.46
N LYS A 52 0.76 6.33 1.34
CA LYS A 52 0.29 5.87 0.02
C LYS A 52 0.80 4.46 -0.26
N VAL A 53 -0.12 3.53 -0.52
CA VAL A 53 0.17 2.16 -0.96
C VAL A 53 -0.32 1.99 -2.40
N VAL A 54 0.57 1.62 -3.31
CA VAL A 54 0.22 1.38 -4.72
C VAL A 54 0.25 -0.11 -5.01
N TYR A 55 -0.86 -0.64 -5.51
CA TYR A 55 -1.00 -2.07 -5.77
C TYR A 55 -1.85 -2.39 -7.01
N PHE A 56 -1.68 -3.61 -7.52
CA PHE A 56 -2.62 -4.24 -8.44
C PHE A 56 -3.56 -5.15 -7.65
N GLN A 57 -4.84 -5.17 -8.01
CA GLN A 57 -5.81 -6.11 -7.47
C GLN A 57 -6.32 -7.03 -8.57
N ARG A 58 -6.10 -8.34 -8.42
CA ARG A 58 -6.59 -9.37 -9.34
C ARG A 58 -7.27 -10.47 -8.53
N GLY A 59 -8.60 -10.47 -8.52
CA GLY A 59 -9.38 -11.40 -7.71
C GLY A 59 -9.03 -11.30 -6.22
N LYS A 60 -8.50 -12.38 -5.64
CA LYS A 60 -8.12 -12.46 -4.21
C LYS A 60 -6.70 -11.97 -3.92
N PHE A 61 -5.93 -11.61 -4.95
CA PHE A 61 -4.53 -11.23 -4.84
C PHE A 61 -4.36 -9.71 -4.92
N ILE A 62 -3.53 -9.18 -4.02
CA ILE A 62 -3.08 -7.80 -4.05
C ILE A 62 -1.56 -7.80 -4.17
N LYS A 63 -1.06 -7.32 -5.30
CA LYS A 63 0.38 -7.19 -5.58
C LYS A 63 0.83 -5.76 -5.29
N ILE A 64 1.58 -5.57 -4.21
CA ILE A 64 2.07 -4.27 -3.78
C ILE A 64 3.31 -3.90 -4.58
N ILE A 65 3.24 -2.75 -5.26
CA ILE A 65 4.28 -2.23 -6.14
C ILE A 65 5.22 -1.32 -5.35
N THR A 66 4.67 -0.34 -4.61
CA THR A 66 5.46 0.65 -3.87
C THR A 66 4.67 1.23 -2.70
N LEU A 67 5.41 1.80 -1.74
CA LEU A 67 4.91 2.34 -0.48
C LEU A 67 5.56 3.71 -0.25
N ILE A 68 4.80 4.78 -0.05
CA ILE A 68 5.31 6.15 0.00
C ILE A 68 4.70 6.92 1.17
N TRP A 69 5.54 7.51 2.02
CA TRP A 69 5.10 8.57 2.93
C TRP A 69 5.01 9.89 2.15
N LYS A 70 3.87 10.57 2.27
CA LYS A 70 3.64 11.93 1.82
C LYS A 70 3.52 12.87 3.01
#